data_AF-A0A968XLY1-F1
#
_entry.id   AF-A0A968XLY1-F1
#
_cell.length_a   1.000
_cell.length_b   1.000
_cell.length_c   1.000
_cell.angle_alpha   90.00
_cell.angle_beta   90.00
_cell.angle_gamma   90.00
#
_symmetry.space_group_name_H-M   'P 1'
#
loop_
_entity.id
_entity.type
_entity.pdbx_description
1 polymer ?
#
loop_
_entity_poly.entity_id
_entity_poly.type
_entity_poly.pdbx_seq_one_letter_code
_entity_poly.pdbx_strand_id
1 'polypeptide(L)' 'MITLQINNQEITVAEGSTVATAIFVSDAENFRRSISGEPRSPLCGMGICFECRVTINGVKHQRSCQILAENGMVVNCEL' A
#
# COMPACT_ATOMS: atom_id res chain seq x y z
N MET A 1 15.93 5.09 7.19
CA MET A 1 15.08 3.88 7.11
C MET A 1 13.73 4.22 7.72
N ILE A 2 12.65 3.74 7.12
CA ILE A 2 11.28 3.97 7.57
C ILE A 2 10.64 2.62 7.90
N THR A 3 10.03 2.51 9.07
CA THR A 3 9.35 1.31 9.55
C THR A 3 7.85 1.59 9.72
N LEU A 4 7.03 0.75 9.10
CA LEU A 4 5.57 0.85 9.06
C LEU A 4 4.93 -0.54 9.10
N GLN A 5 3.64 -0.60 9.44
CA GLN A 5 2.89 -1.85 9.46
C GLN A 5 2.05 -2.00 8.19
N ILE A 6 2.18 -3.14 7.51
CA ILE A 6 1.35 -3.56 6.37
C ILE A 6 0.61 -4.83 6.78
N ASN A 7 -0.73 -4.82 6.83
CA ASN A 7 -1.54 -5.98 7.22
C ASN A 7 -1.07 -6.65 8.53
N ASN A 8 -0.74 -5.83 9.54
CA ASN A 8 -0.16 -6.24 10.84
C ASN A 8 1.25 -6.83 10.79
N GLN A 9 1.93 -6.81 9.64
CA GLN A 9 3.34 -7.16 9.50
C GLN A 9 4.21 -5.90 9.51
N GLU A 10 5.27 -5.90 10.31
CA GLU A 10 6.23 -4.80 10.33
C GLU A 10 7.18 -4.88 9.14
N ILE A 11 7.29 -3.78 8.40
CA ILE A 11 8.08 -3.66 7.18
C ILE A 11 9.00 -2.46 7.29
N THR A 12 10.24 -2.63 6.84
CA THR A 12 11.21 -1.53 6.79
C THR A 12 11.63 -1.27 5.35
N VAL A 13 11.56 -0.01 4.94
CA VAL A 13 11.96 0.47 3.61
C VAL A 13 12.94 1.63 3.68
N ALA A 14 13.59 1.95 2.56
CA ALA A 14 14.42 3.12 2.44
C ALA A 14 13.59 4.41 2.58
N GLU A 15 14.21 5.46 3.11
CA GLU A 15 13.58 6.78 3.13
C GLU A 15 13.29 7.28 1.70
N GLY A 16 12.16 7.97 1.52
CA GLY A 16 11.67 8.35 0.20
C GLY A 16 10.94 7.25 -0.57
N SER A 17 10.82 6.04 -0.01
CA SER A 17 9.97 4.99 -0.58
C SER A 17 8.50 5.37 -0.48
N THR A 18 7.69 4.92 -1.44
CA THR A 18 6.23 5.05 -1.36
C THR A 18 5.62 3.96 -0.48
N VAL A 19 4.40 4.18 0.00
CA VAL A 19 3.62 3.13 0.67
C VAL A 19 3.43 1.92 -0.26
N ALA A 20 3.27 2.14 -1.57
CA ALA A 20 3.19 1.02 -2.52
C ALA A 20 4.47 0.17 -2.55
N THR A 21 5.64 0.80 -2.48
CA THR A 21 6.93 0.09 -2.36
C THR A 21 6.97 -0.75 -1.08
N ALA A 22 6.52 -0.20 0.05
CA ALA A 22 6.46 -0.95 1.31
C ALA A 22 5.53 -2.17 1.21
N ILE A 23 4.38 -2.03 0.55
CA ILE A 23 3.45 -3.15 0.32
C ILE A 23 4.12 -4.22 -0.56
N PHE A 24 4.82 -3.85 -1.63
CA PHE A 24 5.56 -4.81 -2.46
C PHE A 24 6.65 -5.57 -1.70
N VAL A 25 7.30 -4.94 -0.72
CA VAL A 25 8.31 -5.58 0.14
C VAL A 25 7.67 -6.51 1.17
N SER A 26 6.39 -6.30 1.51
CA SER A 26 5.69 -7.06 2.56
C SER A 26 5.24 -8.46 2.19
N ASP A 27 5.52 -8.92 0.97
CA ASP A 27 4.92 -10.12 0.37
C ASP A 27 3.37 -10.12 0.39
N ALA A 28 2.75 -8.96 0.61
CA ALA A 28 1.31 -8.81 0.48
C ALA A 28 0.92 -9.12 -0.97
N GLU A 29 0.15 -10.19 -1.17
CA GLU A 29 -0.23 -10.63 -2.50
C GLU A 29 -0.98 -9.54 -3.28
N ASN A 30 -1.77 -8.71 -2.59
CA ASN A 30 -2.75 -7.81 -3.21
C ASN A 30 -2.94 -6.49 -2.44
N PHE A 31 -3.26 -5.42 -3.17
CA PHE A 31 -3.61 -4.11 -2.60
C PHE A 31 -5.12 -4.00 -2.35
N ARG A 32 -5.90 -4.44 -3.33
CA ARG A 32 -7.36 -4.53 -3.30
C ARG A 32 -7.85 -5.69 -4.17
N ARG A 33 -9.14 -6.02 -4.08
CA ARG A 33 -9.82 -6.86 -5.08
C ARG A 33 -10.81 -6.05 -5.94
N SER A 34 -11.10 -6.54 -7.15
CA SER A 34 -12.22 -6.04 -7.95
C SER A 34 -13.56 -6.53 -7.40
N ILE A 35 -14.66 -6.00 -7.94
CA ILE A 35 -16.01 -6.50 -7.66
C ILE A 35 -16.19 -7.98 -8.03
N SER A 36 -15.35 -8.50 -8.93
CA SER A 36 -15.33 -9.90 -9.36
C SER A 36 -14.35 -10.76 -8.57
N GLY A 37 -13.68 -10.22 -7.53
CA GLY A 37 -12.72 -10.93 -6.71
C GLY A 37 -11.28 -10.94 -7.23
N GLU A 38 -11.05 -10.40 -8.42
CA GLU A 38 -9.72 -10.40 -9.05
C GLU A 38 -8.75 -9.51 -8.28
N PRO A 39 -7.53 -10.00 -8.00
CA PRO A 39 -6.50 -9.22 -7.34
C PRO A 39 -6.11 -7.99 -8.15
N ARG A 40 -5.80 -6.90 -7.47
CA ARG A 40 -5.37 -5.65 -8.08
C ARG A 40 -4.13 -5.10 -7.39
N SER A 41 -3.26 -4.55 -8.24
CA SER A 41 -1.97 -3.97 -7.88
C SER A 41 -1.73 -2.69 -8.68
N PRO A 42 -0.82 -1.80 -8.21
CA PRO A 42 -0.47 -0.58 -8.93
C PRO A 42 -0.01 -0.89 -10.36
N LEU A 43 -0.70 -0.32 -11.35
CA LEU A 43 -0.30 -0.44 -12.76
C LEU A 43 0.48 0.79 -13.23
N CYS A 44 -0.03 1.99 -12.94
CA CYS A 44 0.52 3.23 -13.50
C CYS A 44 1.63 3.86 -12.65
N GLY A 45 1.74 3.55 -11.35
CA GLY A 45 2.60 4.29 -10.41
C GLY A 45 2.22 5.76 -10.13
N MET A 46 1.36 6.36 -10.97
CA MET A 46 1.00 7.78 -10.95
C MET A 46 -0.33 8.07 -10.25
N GLY A 47 -1.03 7.05 -9.75
CA GLY A 47 -2.32 7.20 -9.08
C GLY A 47 -3.55 7.38 -9.98
N ILE A 48 -3.43 7.28 -11.31
CA ILE A 48 -4.55 7.43 -12.26
C ILE A 48 -5.37 6.15 -12.46
N CYS A 49 -4.76 4.97 -12.28
CA CYS A 49 -5.47 3.70 -12.45
C CYS A 49 -6.39 3.34 -11.27
N PHE A 50 -6.20 3.97 -10.11
CA PHE A 50 -6.90 3.64 -8.84
C PHE A 50 -6.75 2.18 -8.38
N GLU A 51 -5.80 1.42 -8.94
CA GLU A 51 -5.58 0.03 -8.53
C GLU A 51 -4.74 -0.10 -7.25
N CYS A 52 -3.95 0.93 -6.91
CA CYS A 52 -3.09 0.98 -5.72
C CYS A 52 -3.84 1.42 -4.42
N ARG A 53 -5.17 1.36 -4.40
CA ARG A 53 -5.96 1.87 -3.27
C ARG A 53 -5.86 0.95 -2.06
N VAL A 54 -5.63 1.55 -0.90
CA VAL A 54 -5.55 0.87 0.41
C VAL A 54 -6.09 1.79 1.51
N THR A 55 -6.20 1.27 2.73
CA THR A 55 -6.46 2.08 3.92
C THR A 55 -5.15 2.42 4.61
N ILE A 56 -4.87 3.70 4.83
CA ILE A 56 -3.67 4.17 5.56
C ILE A 56 -4.15 4.99 6.75
N ASN A 57 -3.72 4.63 7.95
CA ASN A 57 -4.07 5.28 9.21
C ASN A 57 -5.59 5.45 9.39
N GLY A 58 -6.37 4.43 8.99
CA GLY A 58 -7.84 4.43 9.07
C GLY A 58 -8.56 5.17 7.94
N VAL A 59 -7.84 5.90 7.08
CA VAL A 59 -8.44 6.60 5.93
C VAL A 59 -8.42 5.69 4.70
N LYS A 60 -9.62 5.38 4.19
CA LYS A 60 -9.85 4.44 3.09
C LYS A 60 -9.51 5.00 1.71
N HIS A 61 -9.33 4.10 0.75
CA HIS A 61 -9.18 4.38 -0.69
C HIS A 61 -8.04 5.34 -1.05
N GLN A 62 -7.00 5.38 -0.21
CA GLN A 62 -5.82 6.19 -0.45
C GLN A 62 -4.92 5.55 -1.49
N ARG A 63 -4.34 6.38 -2.37
CA ARG A 63 -3.44 5.93 -3.44
C ARG A 63 -2.05 5.72 -2.86
N SER A 64 -1.75 4.49 -2.43
CA SER A 64 -0.43 4.12 -1.86
C SER A 64 0.76 4.50 -2.76
N CYS A 65 0.55 4.50 -4.07
CA CYS A 65 1.54 4.87 -5.06
C CYS A 65 1.82 6.39 -5.15
N GLN A 66 1.12 7.22 -4.39
CA GLN A 66 1.27 8.68 -4.34
C GLN A 66 1.61 9.19 -2.93
N ILE A 67 1.78 8.28 -1.97
CA ILE A 67 2.02 8.62 -0.56
C ILE A 67 3.38 8.06 -0.18
N LEU A 68 4.24 8.90 0.41
CA LEU A 68 5.50 8.47 0.96
C LEU A 68 5.27 7.66 2.23
N ALA A 69 6.08 6.62 2.44
CA ALA A 69 6.08 5.88 3.67
C ALA A 69 6.66 6.74 4.80
N GLU A 70 5.99 6.76 5.94
CA GLU A 70 6.45 7.43 7.16
C GLU A 70 6.45 6.46 8.34
N ASN A 71 7.28 6.75 9.35
CA ASN A 71 7.42 5.89 10.52
C ASN A 71 6.09 5.77 11.28
N GLY A 72 5.74 4.55 11.66
CA GLY A 72 4.54 4.26 12.44
C GLY A 72 3.23 4.32 11.65
N MET A 73 3.28 4.47 10.32
CA MET A 73 2.09 4.30 9.50
C MET A 73 1.52 2.89 9.64
N VAL A 74 0.19 2.78 9.64
CA VAL A 74 -0.54 1.52 9.63
C VAL A 74 -1.33 1.43 8.33
N VAL A 75 -1.03 0.42 7.53
CA VAL A 75 -1.59 0.21 6.20
C VAL A 75 -2.32 -1.12 6.17
N ASN A 76 -3.57 -1.09 5.72
CA ASN A 76 -4.39 -2.28 5.51
C ASN A 76 -4.78 -2.36 4.04
N CYS A 77 -4.37 -3.44 3.38
CA CYS A 77 -4.83 -3.80 2.06
C CYS A 77 -6.28 -4.32 2.15
N GLU A 78 -7.08 -4.03 1.13
CA GLU A 78 -8.46 -4.51 1.04
C GLU A 78 -8.45 -5.94 0.47
N LEU A 79 -8.18 -6.91 1.36
CA LEU A 79 -8.14 -8.35 1.02
C LEU A 79 -9.51 -8.96 0.75
#